data_AF-A0A239JYA0-F1
#
_entry.id   AF-A0A239JYA0-F1
#
_cell.length_a   1.000
_cell.length_b   1.000
_cell.length_c   1.000
_cell.angle_alpha   90.00
_cell.angle_beta   90.00
_cell.angle_gamma   90.00
#
_symmetry.space_group_name_H-M   'P 1'
#
loop_
_entity.id
_entity.type
_entity.pdbx_description
1 polymer ?
#
loop_
_entity_poly.entity_id
_entity_poly.type
_entity_poly.pdbx_seq_one_letter_code
_entity_poly.pdbx_strand_id
1 'polypeptide(L)' 'MASKIGCSAHTLNEWVKRAEVESGSRAGIPLDVLEKLKAQEREIRELRQANEILRKASAYFAMAELDRRPK' A
#
# COMPACT_ATOMS: atom_id res chain seq x y z
N MET A 1 -11.55 -37.88 -7.10
CA MET A 1 -12.15 -36.53 -7.31
C MET A 1 -11.43 -35.67 -8.35
N ALA A 2 -10.23 -36.02 -8.86
CA ALA A 2 -9.57 -35.25 -9.94
C ALA A 2 -10.14 -35.52 -11.35
N SER A 3 -10.70 -36.71 -11.60
CA SER A 3 -11.21 -37.09 -12.93
C SER A 3 -12.53 -36.44 -13.34
N LYS A 4 -13.17 -35.64 -12.48
CA LYS A 4 -14.45 -34.95 -12.79
C LYS A 4 -14.29 -33.48 -13.22
N ILE A 5 -13.09 -32.88 -13.13
CA ILE A 5 -12.88 -31.44 -13.38
C ILE A 5 -11.86 -31.18 -14.51
N GLY A 6 -11.22 -32.20 -15.09
CA GLY A 6 -10.26 -31.98 -16.19
C GLY A 6 -9.05 -31.12 -15.81
N CYS A 7 -8.77 -30.97 -14.52
CA CYS A 7 -7.57 -30.30 -14.00
C CYS A 7 -6.61 -31.35 -13.45
N SER A 8 -5.31 -31.15 -13.68
CA SER A 8 -4.27 -31.97 -13.07
C SER A 8 -4.35 -31.88 -11.54
N ALA A 9 -3.99 -32.96 -10.83
CA ALA A 9 -3.98 -32.96 -9.36
C ALA A 9 -3.04 -31.87 -8.78
N HIS A 10 -1.99 -31.51 -9.53
CA HIS A 10 -1.08 -30.43 -9.18
C HIS A 10 -1.78 -29.06 -9.19
N THR A 11 -2.51 -28.73 -10.26
CA THR A 11 -3.25 -27.47 -10.39
C THR A 11 -4.29 -27.30 -9.28
N LEU A 12 -5.01 -28.37 -8.94
CA LEU A 12 -5.98 -28.35 -7.85
C LEU A 12 -5.31 -28.08 -6.51
N ASN A 13 -4.15 -28.70 -6.26
CA ASN A 13 -3.39 -28.49 -5.04
C ASN A 13 -2.97 -27.03 -4.90
N GLU A 14 -2.45 -26.41 -5.96
CA GLU A 14 -2.08 -24.99 -5.93
C GLU A 14 -3.27 -24.06 -5.63
N TRP A 15 -4.47 -24.37 -6.14
CA TRP A 15 -5.66 -23.60 -5.80
C TRP A 15 -6.06 -23.74 -4.33
N VAL A 16 -5.94 -24.95 -3.77
CA VAL A 16 -6.18 -25.19 -2.34
C VAL A 16 -5.18 -24.39 -1.50
N LYS A 17 -3.89 -24.45 -1.80
CA LYS A 17 -2.86 -23.66 -1.09
C LYS A 17 -3.18 -22.17 -1.13
N ARG A 18 -3.61 -21.66 -2.29
CA ARG A 18 -3.95 -20.24 -2.44
C ARG A 18 -5.19 -19.87 -1.62
N ALA A 19 -6.20 -20.73 -1.59
CA ALA A 19 -7.38 -20.54 -0.75
C ALA A 19 -7.04 -20.62 0.75
N GLU A 20 -6.13 -21.50 1.16
CA GLU A 20 -5.65 -21.58 2.54
C GLU A 20 -4.94 -20.29 2.97
N VAL A 21 -4.12 -19.69 2.09
CA VAL A 21 -3.48 -18.39 2.34
C VAL A 21 -4.53 -17.29 2.44
N GLU A 22 -5.49 -17.24 1.52
CA GLU A 22 -6.54 -16.22 1.51
C GLU A 22 -7.45 -16.31 2.75
N SER A 23 -7.72 -17.53 3.24
CA SER A 23 -8.50 -17.77 4.46
C SER A 23 -7.69 -17.57 5.76
N GLY A 24 -6.38 -17.34 5.67
CA GLY A 24 -5.48 -17.26 6.82
C GLY A 24 -5.18 -18.61 7.49
N SER A 25 -5.61 -19.72 6.90
CA SER A 25 -5.32 -21.09 7.40
C SER A 25 -3.89 -21.53 7.12
N ARG A 26 -3.20 -20.85 6.20
CA ARG A 26 -1.80 -21.09 5.84
C ARG A 26 -1.02 -19.80 5.82
N ALA A 27 0.25 -19.87 6.22
CA ALA A 27 1.18 -18.75 6.14
C ALA A 27 1.33 -18.25 4.70
N GLY A 28 1.14 -16.95 4.51
CA GLY A 28 1.23 -16.23 3.26
C GLY A 28 0.60 -14.85 3.41
N ILE A 29 0.81 -13.97 2.44
CA ILE A 29 0.14 -12.66 2.41
C ILE A 29 -1.04 -12.78 1.45
N PRO A 30 -2.28 -12.60 1.93
CA PRO A 30 -3.46 -12.54 1.09
C PRO A 30 -3.34 -11.45 0.02
N LEU A 31 -4.04 -11.63 -1.10
CA LEU A 31 -3.92 -10.69 -2.22
C LEU A 31 -4.48 -9.30 -1.84
N ASP A 32 -5.57 -9.27 -1.08
CA ASP A 32 -6.20 -8.03 -0.64
C ASP A 32 -5.26 -7.19 0.26
N VAL A 33 -4.47 -7.86 1.09
CA VAL A 33 -3.45 -7.22 1.94
C VAL A 33 -2.34 -6.61 1.08
N LEU A 34 -1.87 -7.32 0.05
CA LEU A 34 -0.87 -6.77 -0.88
C LEU A 34 -1.39 -5.55 -1.63
N GLU A 35 -2.65 -5.58 -2.08
CA GLU A 35 -3.28 -4.46 -2.77
C GLU A 35 -3.43 -3.24 -1.85
N LYS A 36 -3.91 -3.45 -0.62
CA LYS A 36 -4.00 -2.39 0.40
C LYS A 36 -2.63 -1.81 0.72
N LEU A 37 -1.60 -2.64 0.88
CA LEU A 37 -0.25 -2.17 1.16
C LEU A 37 0.26 -1.25 0.04
N LYS A 38 0.09 -1.64 -1.23
CA LYS A 38 0.47 -0.80 -2.37
C LYS A 38 -0.28 0.53 -2.40
N ALA A 39 -1.57 0.51 -2.11
CA ALA A 39 -2.39 1.73 -2.05
C ALA A 39 -1.88 2.66 -0.93
N GLN A 40 -1.60 2.12 0.25
CA GLN A 40 -1.06 2.87 1.38
C GLN A 40 0.34 3.43 1.08
N GLU A 41 1.23 2.66 0.46
CA GLU A 41 2.55 3.15 0.06
C GLU A 41 2.47 4.35 -0.90
N ARG A 42 1.50 4.33 -1.82
CA ARG A 42 1.23 5.44 -2.72
C ARG A 42 0.74 6.66 -1.96
N GLU A 43 -0.25 6.49 -1.10
CA GLU A 43 -0.81 7.59 -0.29
C GLU A 43 0.28 8.23 0.60
N ILE A 44 1.09 7.41 1.27
CA ILE A 44 2.21 7.90 2.09
C ILE A 44 3.19 8.73 1.25
N ARG A 45 3.47 8.33 0.01
CA ARG A 45 4.36 9.09 -0.88
C ARG A 45 3.76 10.45 -1.24
N GLU A 46 2.48 10.47 -1.61
CA GLU A 46 1.76 11.71 -1.95
C GLU A 46 1.68 12.65 -0.73
N LEU A 47 1.36 12.12 0.45
CA LEU A 47 1.34 12.89 1.71
C LEU A 47 2.71 13.45 2.08
N ARG A 48 3.80 12.70 1.86
CA ARG A 48 5.17 13.19 2.11
C ARG A 48 5.51 14.35 1.17
N GLN A 49 5.15 14.24 -0.10
CA GLN A 49 5.38 15.30 -1.08
C GLN A 49 4.58 16.57 -0.73
N ALA A 50 3.30 16.40 -0.36
CA ALA A 50 2.46 17.52 0.08
C ALA A 50 3.03 18.20 1.33
N ASN A 51 3.44 17.42 2.33
CA ASN A 51 4.07 17.97 3.54
C ASN A 51 5.37 18.73 3.24
N GLU A 52 6.18 18.28 2.29
CA GLU A 52 7.38 19.00 1.90
C GLU A 52 7.07 20.38 1.30
N ILE A 53 6.06 20.45 0.43
CA ILE A 53 5.59 21.71 -0.15
C ILE A 53 5.09 22.64 0.95
N LEU A 54 4.24 22.14 1.85
CA LEU A 54 3.70 22.92 2.97
C LEU A 54 4.81 23.44 3.89
N ARG A 55 5.82 22.62 4.17
CA ARG A 55 6.97 23.03 4.99
C ARG A 55 7.77 24.15 4.33
N LYS A 56 8.04 24.04 3.02
CA LYS A 56 8.73 25.07 2.24
C LYS A 56 7.93 26.37 2.18
N ALA A 57 6.62 26.29 1.92
CA ALA A 57 5.73 27.43 1.92
C ALA A 57 5.69 28.12 3.29
N SER A 58 5.55 27.34 4.36
CA SER A 58 5.55 27.87 5.74
C SER A 58 6.85 28.60 6.07
N ALA A 59 8.00 28.04 5.67
CA ALA A 59 9.30 28.70 5.88
C ALA A 59 9.40 30.01 5.09
N TYR A 60 8.95 30.02 3.83
CA TYR A 60 8.93 31.22 2.99
C TYR A 60 8.07 32.33 3.62
N PHE A 61 6.84 32.01 4.05
CA PHE A 61 5.96 32.98 4.68
C PHE A 61 6.50 33.48 6.03
N ALA A 62 7.10 32.60 6.83
CA ALA A 62 7.73 33.01 8.08
C ALA A 62 8.88 34.02 7.86
N MET A 63 9.71 33.81 6.83
CA MET A 63 10.76 34.77 6.47
C MET A 63 10.19 36.10 5.98
N ALA A 64 9.19 36.05 5.08
CA ALA A 64 8.54 37.26 4.56
C ALA A 64 7.87 38.09 5.66
N GLU A 65 7.33 37.45 6.70
CA GLU A 65 6.78 38.13 7.87
C GLU A 65 7.87 38.80 8.72
N LEU A 66 9.01 38.14 8.91
CA LEU A 66 10.16 38.73 9.63
C LEU A 66 10.70 39.97 8.91
N ASP A 67 10.82 39.93 7.58
CA ASP A 67 11.30 41.06 6.77
C ASP A 67 10.34 42.26 6.78
N ARG A 68 9.05 42.04 7.04
CA ARG A 68 8.01 43.08 7.09
C ARG A 68 7.83 43.72 8.45
N ARG A 69 8.40 43.16 9.52
CA ARG A 69 8.32 43.77 10.85
C ARG A 69 9.15 45.06 10.89
N PRO A 70 8.53 46.23 11.13
CA PRO A 70 9.29 47.46 11.31
C PRO A 70 10.15 47.36 12.59
N LYS A 71 11.31 48.00 12.54
CA LYS A 71 12.32 48.03 13.60
C LYS A 71 11.85 48.80 14.84
#